data_AF-A0A383EWT6-F1
#
_entry.id   AF-A0A383EWT6-F1
#
_cell.length_a   1.000
_cell.length_b   1.000
_cell.length_c   1.000
_cell.angle_alpha   90.00
_cell.angle_beta   90.00
_cell.angle_gamma   90.00
#
_symmetry.space_group_name_H-M   'P 1'
#
loop_
_entity.id
_entity.type
_entity.pdbx_description
1 polymer ?
#
loop_
_entity_poly.entity_id
_entity_poly.type
_entity_poly.pdbx_seq_one_letter_code
_entity_poly.pdbx_strand_id
1 'polypeptide(L)'
;SLEELRAKSSNHFESEAHEVVSLLSEAPDLWDVKMDSSPTDCSASRFRPEGSHESIIDFVKQITDKPVVGVGRFTSPDTMTSQINRGILDLIGGARAGIADPFLPNKIKAGREDEIRECIGCNICISSWHDGVPVRCTQNATAGEEWRKNWHPEKFNRTSSEDRLLIIGAGPAGLEAALIAAKQGFQVTLSDQSKNMGGRLNFETALPGLSTWRRVIDYRLYALKQMN
;
A
#
# COMPACT_ATOMS: atom_id res chain seq x y z
N SER A 1 13.62 17.07 9.28
CA SER A 1 12.22 16.59 9.54
C SER A 1 12.02 16.24 11.01
N LEU A 2 10.87 15.68 11.40
CA LEU A 2 10.68 15.18 12.77
C LEU A 2 11.66 14.08 13.18
N GLU A 3 12.07 13.18 12.29
CA GLU A 3 13.06 12.13 12.62
C GLU A 3 14.42 12.76 13.00
N GLU A 4 14.90 13.70 12.19
CA GLU A 4 16.15 14.42 12.45
C GLU A 4 16.06 15.30 13.71
N LEU A 5 14.99 16.08 13.84
CA LEU A 5 14.77 16.97 14.99
C LEU A 5 14.53 16.19 16.29
N ARG A 6 14.02 14.96 16.22
CA ARG A 6 13.85 14.11 17.39
C ARG A 6 15.17 13.58 17.92
N ALA A 7 16.19 13.45 17.07
CA ALA A 7 17.53 13.04 17.45
C ALA A 7 18.40 14.19 18.02
N LYS A 8 17.95 15.45 17.91
CA LYS A 8 18.69 16.62 18.40
C LYS A 8 18.16 17.09 19.76
N SER A 9 19.08 17.44 20.66
CA SER A 9 18.77 17.95 21.99
C SER A 9 18.19 19.36 21.94
N SER A 10 17.15 19.63 22.70
CA SER A 10 16.66 21.00 22.97
C SER A 10 17.09 21.44 24.38
N ASN A 11 17.22 22.76 24.58
CA ASN A 11 17.54 23.34 25.89
C ASN A 11 16.36 23.28 26.88
N HIS A 12 15.13 23.23 26.36
CA HIS A 12 13.90 23.39 27.16
C HIS A 12 12.86 22.30 26.92
N PHE A 13 13.08 21.42 25.94
CA PHE A 13 12.18 20.33 25.58
C PHE A 13 12.96 19.01 25.47
N GLU A 14 12.24 17.90 25.38
CA GLU A 14 12.85 16.56 25.24
C GLU A 14 13.75 16.45 23.99
N SER A 15 13.36 17.10 22.89
CA SER A 15 14.15 17.21 21.66
C SER A 15 13.76 18.46 20.86
N GLU A 16 14.52 18.81 19.83
CA GLU A 16 14.15 19.91 18.92
C GLU A 16 12.79 19.65 18.22
N ALA A 17 12.42 18.39 17.98
CA ALA A 17 11.10 18.05 17.44
C ALA A 17 9.97 18.43 18.41
N HIS A 18 10.13 18.14 19.70
CA HIS A 18 9.18 18.54 20.73
C HIS A 18 9.07 20.05 20.85
N GLU A 19 10.20 20.76 20.75
CA GLU A 19 10.25 22.22 20.74
C GLU A 19 9.47 22.82 19.57
N VAL A 20 9.75 22.40 18.34
CA VAL A 20 9.08 22.92 17.13
C VAL A 20 7.57 22.68 17.19
N VAL A 21 7.15 21.46 17.54
CA VAL A 21 5.72 21.13 17.63
C VAL A 21 5.03 21.92 18.75
N SER A 22 5.71 22.13 19.90
CA SER A 22 5.14 22.91 21.01
C SER A 22 4.97 24.38 20.65
N LEU A 23 6.01 24.99 20.09
CA LEU A 23 6.02 26.42 19.76
C LEU A 23 5.07 26.77 18.61
N LEU A 24 4.81 25.82 17.71
CA LEU A 24 3.94 26.00 16.55
C LEU A 24 2.61 25.26 16.67
N SER A 25 2.28 24.72 17.85
CA SER A 25 1.14 23.82 18.09
C SER A 25 -0.18 24.33 17.53
N GLU A 26 -0.43 25.64 17.63
CA GLU A 26 -1.65 26.30 17.16
C GLU A 26 -1.53 26.97 15.79
N ALA A 27 -0.36 26.91 15.15
CA ALA A 27 -0.13 27.59 13.88
C ALA A 27 -0.83 26.92 12.68
N PRO A 28 -0.82 25.58 12.51
CA PRO A 28 -1.54 24.92 11.43
C PRO A 28 -2.93 24.44 11.85
N ASP A 29 -3.81 24.22 10.87
CA ASP A 29 -5.10 23.54 11.08
C ASP A 29 -4.97 22.01 11.12
N LEU A 30 -3.88 21.47 10.57
CA LEU A 30 -3.59 20.04 10.45
C LEU A 30 -2.08 19.82 10.49
N TRP A 31 -1.64 18.84 11.28
CA TRP A 31 -0.26 18.37 11.26
C TRP A 31 -0.14 17.13 10.37
N ASP A 32 0.55 17.26 9.23
CA ASP A 32 0.99 16.12 8.41
C ASP A 32 2.43 15.76 8.77
N VAL A 33 2.60 14.62 9.45
CA VAL A 33 3.86 14.23 10.07
C VAL A 33 4.51 13.05 9.36
N LYS A 34 5.79 13.22 9.04
CA LYS A 34 6.58 12.27 8.23
C LYS A 34 8.04 12.18 8.63
N MET A 35 8.74 11.17 8.11
CA MET A 35 10.19 10.98 8.30
C MET A 35 11.02 11.95 7.46
N ASP A 36 12.34 11.84 7.58
CA ASP A 36 13.30 12.80 7.01
C ASP A 36 13.44 12.77 5.52
N SER A 37 13.83 11.62 5.02
CA SER A 37 14.31 11.49 3.65
C SER A 37 13.51 10.41 2.95
N SER A 38 13.41 10.49 1.63
CA SER A 38 12.69 9.48 0.83
C SER A 38 13.08 8.03 1.19
N PRO A 39 14.36 7.69 1.47
CA PRO A 39 14.73 6.34 1.93
C PRO A 39 14.06 5.90 3.24
N THR A 40 13.88 6.79 4.23
CA THR A 40 13.25 6.46 5.53
C THR A 40 11.73 6.61 5.49
N ASP A 41 11.24 7.62 4.78
CA ASP A 41 9.82 7.91 4.64
C ASP A 41 9.09 6.89 3.75
N CYS A 42 9.70 6.60 2.60
CA CYS A 42 9.22 5.61 1.65
C CYS A 42 9.89 4.24 1.83
N SER A 43 10.34 3.88 3.03
CA SER A 43 11.10 2.64 3.25
C SER A 43 10.46 1.39 2.64
N ALA A 44 11.29 0.59 1.98
CA ALA A 44 10.90 -0.69 1.41
C ALA A 44 10.48 -1.66 2.51
N SER A 45 9.53 -2.56 2.20
CA SER A 45 9.10 -3.63 3.13
C SER A 45 10.23 -4.56 3.54
N ARG A 46 11.31 -4.59 2.75
CA ARG A 46 12.54 -5.31 3.06
C ARG A 46 13.22 -4.87 4.34
N PHE A 47 13.08 -3.59 4.72
CA PHE A 47 13.84 -3.00 5.81
C PHE A 47 12.96 -2.49 6.95
N ARG A 48 11.71 -2.12 6.67
CA ARG A 48 10.80 -1.56 7.67
C ARG A 48 9.43 -2.25 7.63
N PRO A 49 8.85 -2.61 8.78
CA PRO A 49 7.49 -3.13 8.86
C PRO A 49 6.45 -2.03 8.59
N GLU A 50 5.18 -2.42 8.55
CA GLU A 50 4.06 -1.48 8.63
C GLU A 50 4.09 -0.75 9.99
N GLY A 51 3.65 0.51 10.03
CA GLY A 51 3.66 1.34 11.24
C GLY A 51 5.03 1.86 11.66
N SER A 52 6.08 1.69 10.85
CA SER A 52 7.48 1.99 11.24
C SER A 52 7.78 3.45 11.58
N HIS A 53 6.85 4.37 11.33
CA HIS A 53 7.00 5.80 11.62
C HIS A 53 6.54 6.15 13.04
N GLU A 54 5.79 5.27 13.69
CA GLU A 54 5.12 5.55 14.98
C GLU A 54 6.07 6.09 16.04
N SER A 55 7.20 5.41 16.29
CA SER A 55 8.14 5.80 17.35
C SER A 55 8.80 7.16 17.12
N ILE A 56 8.59 7.79 15.97
CA ILE A 56 9.08 9.13 15.64
C ILE A 56 7.97 10.17 15.77
N ILE A 57 6.70 9.80 15.60
CA ILE A 57 5.57 10.74 15.56
C ILE A 57 4.59 10.61 16.74
N ASP A 58 4.74 9.59 17.59
CA ASP A 58 3.84 9.26 18.71
C ASP A 58 3.60 10.39 19.73
N PHE A 59 4.52 11.33 19.84
CA PHE A 59 4.43 12.46 20.77
C PHE A 59 3.57 13.62 20.25
N VAL A 60 3.37 13.75 18.93
CA VAL A 60 2.82 14.98 18.33
C VAL A 60 1.42 15.27 18.85
N LYS A 61 0.56 14.25 18.88
CA LYS A 61 -0.83 14.35 19.36
C LYS A 61 -0.93 14.59 20.87
N GLN A 62 0.16 14.43 21.61
CA GLN A 62 0.23 14.77 23.04
C GLN A 62 0.52 16.25 23.28
N ILE A 63 0.96 16.98 22.25
CA ILE A 63 1.38 18.39 22.33
C ILE A 63 0.34 19.34 21.74
N THR A 64 -0.40 18.93 20.72
CA THR A 64 -1.38 19.78 20.00
C THR A 64 -2.78 19.18 20.03
N ASP A 65 -3.79 20.05 20.12
CA ASP A 65 -5.20 19.69 19.97
C ASP A 65 -5.65 19.70 18.49
N LYS A 66 -4.76 20.11 17.56
CA LYS A 66 -5.03 20.07 16.12
C LYS A 66 -4.95 18.63 15.60
N PRO A 67 -5.77 18.24 14.60
CA PRO A 67 -5.70 16.91 14.02
C PRO A 67 -4.30 16.55 13.50
N VAL A 68 -3.92 15.29 13.68
CA VAL A 68 -2.64 14.74 13.19
C VAL A 68 -2.88 13.63 12.16
N VAL A 69 -2.30 13.78 10.97
CA VAL A 69 -2.23 12.74 9.94
C VAL A 69 -0.80 12.23 9.80
N GLY A 70 -0.64 10.91 9.67
CA GLY A 70 0.67 10.29 9.52
C GLY A 70 0.62 9.10 8.58
N VAL A 71 1.78 8.74 8.04
CA VAL A 71 1.95 7.60 7.14
C VAL A 71 2.72 6.46 7.82
N GLY A 72 2.59 5.25 7.30
CA GLY A 72 3.26 4.07 7.89
C GLY A 72 3.17 2.83 7.03
N ARG A 73 2.89 2.98 5.72
CA ARG A 73 2.48 1.88 4.82
C ARG A 73 1.27 1.10 5.38
N PHE A 74 0.31 1.83 5.94
CA PHE A 74 -0.90 1.24 6.51
C PHE A 74 -1.72 0.52 5.44
N THR A 75 -1.80 -0.80 5.55
CA THR A 75 -2.57 -1.71 4.71
C THR A 75 -3.57 -2.52 5.52
N SER A 76 -3.29 -2.75 6.80
CA SER A 76 -4.15 -3.47 7.74
C SER A 76 -5.16 -2.54 8.42
N PRO A 77 -6.48 -2.80 8.32
CA PRO A 77 -7.50 -2.05 9.05
C PRO A 77 -7.32 -2.11 10.59
N ASP A 78 -6.83 -3.22 11.12
CA ASP A 78 -6.51 -3.36 12.55
C ASP A 78 -5.39 -2.42 12.97
N THR A 79 -4.32 -2.32 12.16
CA THR A 79 -3.22 -1.39 12.44
C THR A 79 -3.70 0.05 12.38
N MET A 80 -4.52 0.40 11.38
CA MET A 80 -5.13 1.73 11.27
C MET A 80 -5.95 2.07 12.51
N THR A 81 -6.85 1.17 12.91
CA THR A 81 -7.69 1.31 14.11
C THR A 81 -6.84 1.47 15.37
N SER A 82 -5.76 0.70 15.49
CA SER A 82 -4.82 0.79 16.61
C SER A 82 -4.15 2.17 16.71
N GLN A 83 -3.76 2.80 15.60
CA GLN A 83 -3.18 4.16 15.62
C GLN A 83 -4.17 5.18 16.18
N ILE A 84 -5.44 5.10 15.78
CA ILE A 84 -6.47 6.03 16.23
C ILE A 84 -6.83 5.77 17.70
N ASN A 85 -7.12 4.53 18.05
CA ASN A 85 -7.58 4.17 19.40
C ASN A 85 -6.53 4.43 20.49
N ARG A 86 -5.24 4.33 20.15
CA ARG A 86 -4.13 4.65 21.06
C ARG A 86 -3.80 6.15 21.10
N GLY A 87 -4.51 6.98 20.33
CA GLY A 87 -4.29 8.41 20.29
C GLY A 87 -2.97 8.81 19.63
N ILE A 88 -2.46 8.01 18.69
CA ILE A 88 -1.24 8.33 17.93
C ILE A 88 -1.55 9.24 16.75
N LEU A 89 -2.65 8.98 16.03
CA LEU A 89 -3.11 9.75 14.88
C LEU A 89 -4.61 10.03 14.99
N ASP A 90 -5.09 11.07 14.32
CA ASP A 90 -6.52 11.33 14.07
C ASP A 90 -6.94 10.90 12.65
N LEU A 91 -5.98 10.89 11.72
CA LEU A 91 -6.18 10.55 10.32
C LEU A 91 -5.11 9.57 9.84
N ILE A 92 -5.51 8.61 9.01
CA ILE A 92 -4.61 7.64 8.39
C ILE A 92 -4.15 8.15 7.03
N GLY A 93 -2.86 8.45 6.92
CA GLY A 93 -2.21 8.82 5.66
C GLY A 93 -1.91 7.59 4.78
N GLY A 94 -2.43 7.60 3.55
CA GLY A 94 -2.35 6.46 2.64
C GLY A 94 -1.74 6.77 1.27
N ALA A 95 -0.42 6.96 1.19
CA ALA A 95 0.26 7.16 -0.10
C ALA A 95 0.36 5.86 -0.93
N ARG A 96 1.34 5.00 -0.65
CA ARG A 96 1.56 3.74 -1.40
C ARG A 96 0.41 2.75 -1.25
N ALA A 97 -0.26 2.74 -0.10
CA ALA A 97 -1.46 1.95 0.13
C ALA A 97 -2.61 2.38 -0.79
N GLY A 98 -2.84 3.69 -0.92
CA GLY A 98 -3.83 4.24 -1.86
C GLY A 98 -3.49 3.98 -3.34
N ILE A 99 -2.21 3.94 -3.72
CA ILE A 99 -1.79 3.56 -5.07
C ILE A 99 -2.10 2.07 -5.35
N ALA A 100 -1.80 1.19 -4.39
CA ALA A 100 -2.05 -0.25 -4.52
C ALA A 100 -3.54 -0.57 -4.55
N ASP A 101 -4.33 0.12 -3.72
CA ASP A 101 -5.77 -0.02 -3.68
C ASP A 101 -6.49 1.33 -3.46
N PRO A 102 -6.88 2.02 -4.55
CA PRO A 102 -7.63 3.26 -4.45
C PRO A 102 -9.01 3.10 -3.78
N PHE A 103 -9.50 1.87 -3.65
CA PHE A 103 -10.78 1.53 -3.04
C PHE A 103 -10.64 0.99 -1.61
N LEU A 104 -9.44 1.02 -1.03
CA LEU A 104 -9.17 0.58 0.35
C LEU A 104 -10.18 1.15 1.36
N PRO A 105 -10.47 2.48 1.43
CA PRO A 105 -11.47 3.00 2.37
C PRO A 105 -12.88 2.44 2.14
N ASN A 106 -13.27 2.27 0.87
CA ASN A 106 -14.59 1.75 0.52
C ASN A 106 -14.73 0.26 0.85
N LYS A 107 -13.66 -0.52 0.72
CA LYS A 107 -13.63 -1.94 1.10
C LYS A 107 -13.76 -2.11 2.61
N ILE A 108 -13.01 -1.33 3.40
CA ILE A 108 -13.13 -1.31 4.86
C ILE A 108 -14.56 -0.93 5.27
N LYS A 109 -15.08 0.18 4.74
CA LYS A 109 -16.46 0.65 5.04
C LYS A 109 -17.53 -0.41 4.73
N ALA A 110 -17.31 -1.24 3.71
CA ALA A 110 -18.23 -2.29 3.30
C ALA A 110 -17.98 -3.65 3.98
N GLY A 111 -17.01 -3.76 4.88
CA GLY A 111 -16.63 -5.03 5.51
C GLY A 111 -15.99 -6.04 4.55
N ARG A 112 -15.40 -5.57 3.44
CA ARG A 112 -14.78 -6.39 2.38
C ARG A 112 -13.25 -6.39 2.49
N GLU A 113 -12.74 -6.61 3.70
CA GLU A 113 -11.32 -6.47 4.01
C GLU A 113 -10.47 -7.51 3.27
N ASP A 114 -10.99 -8.73 3.05
CA ASP A 114 -10.32 -9.77 2.28
C ASP A 114 -10.08 -9.40 0.80
N GLU A 115 -10.78 -8.37 0.28
CA GLU A 115 -10.60 -7.87 -1.08
C GLU A 115 -9.53 -6.77 -1.19
N ILE A 116 -8.92 -6.37 -0.07
CA ILE A 116 -7.92 -5.30 -0.07
C ILE A 116 -6.68 -5.75 -0.84
N ARG A 117 -6.26 -4.93 -1.80
CA ARG A 117 -5.03 -5.12 -2.56
C ARG A 117 -3.85 -4.48 -1.84
N GLU A 118 -3.35 -5.17 -0.82
CA GLU A 118 -2.31 -4.65 0.06
C GLU A 118 -1.01 -4.27 -0.69
N CYS A 119 -0.47 -3.09 -0.38
CA CYS A 119 0.85 -2.69 -0.85
C CYS A 119 1.94 -3.65 -0.36
N ILE A 120 2.86 -4.03 -1.25
CA ILE A 120 3.99 -4.92 -0.93
C ILE A 120 5.26 -4.17 -0.51
N GLY A 121 5.26 -2.84 -0.55
CA GLY A 121 6.42 -2.02 -0.21
C GLY A 121 7.64 -2.22 -1.12
N CYS A 122 7.45 -2.52 -2.40
CA CYS A 122 8.54 -2.75 -3.37
C CYS A 122 9.19 -1.46 -3.91
N ASN A 123 8.54 -0.30 -3.74
CA ASN A 123 8.99 1.01 -4.23
C ASN A 123 9.15 1.15 -5.75
N ILE A 124 8.58 0.27 -6.57
CA ILE A 124 8.55 0.47 -8.03
C ILE A 124 7.82 1.76 -8.44
N CYS A 125 6.81 2.18 -7.66
CA CYS A 125 6.14 3.46 -7.85
C CYS A 125 7.09 4.66 -7.68
N ILE A 126 8.02 4.57 -6.72
CA ILE A 126 9.02 5.60 -6.44
C ILE A 126 10.13 5.55 -7.48
N SER A 127 10.56 4.35 -7.92
CA SER A 127 11.49 4.22 -9.05
C SER A 127 10.94 4.92 -10.29
N SER A 128 9.65 4.75 -10.58
CA SER A 128 8.99 5.42 -11.72
C SER A 128 9.10 6.94 -11.61
N TRP A 129 8.91 7.50 -10.41
CA TRP A 129 9.08 8.93 -10.16
C TRP A 129 10.52 9.40 -10.37
N HIS A 130 11.51 8.66 -9.87
CA HIS A 130 12.93 8.95 -10.09
C HIS A 130 13.33 8.92 -11.56
N ASP A 131 12.72 8.02 -12.34
CA ASP A 131 12.95 7.89 -13.79
C ASP A 131 12.16 8.93 -14.60
N GLY A 132 11.30 9.74 -13.96
CA GLY A 132 10.46 10.74 -14.63
C GLY A 132 9.39 10.13 -15.54
N VAL A 133 8.98 8.88 -15.29
CA VAL A 133 7.96 8.16 -16.08
C VAL A 133 6.65 8.02 -15.29
N PRO A 134 5.52 7.76 -15.97
CA PRO A 134 4.25 7.51 -15.28
C PRO A 134 4.40 6.41 -14.21
N VAL A 135 3.84 6.67 -13.04
CA VAL A 135 3.90 5.76 -11.88
C VAL A 135 3.37 4.39 -12.25
N ARG A 136 4.13 3.35 -11.92
CA ARG A 136 3.68 1.95 -11.99
C ARG A 136 3.56 1.36 -10.60
N CYS A 137 2.59 0.47 -10.42
CA CYS A 137 2.42 -0.29 -9.18
C CYS A 137 2.50 -1.78 -9.49
N THR A 138 3.31 -2.53 -8.73
CA THR A 138 3.41 -3.99 -8.88
C THR A 138 2.08 -4.69 -8.58
N GLN A 139 1.29 -4.13 -7.66
CA GLN A 139 -0.03 -4.66 -7.32
C GLN A 139 -1.13 -4.20 -8.28
N ASN A 140 -1.16 -2.90 -8.57
CA ASN A 140 -2.24 -2.26 -9.32
C ASN A 140 -1.76 -1.91 -10.75
N ALA A 141 -2.12 -2.75 -11.72
CA ALA A 141 -1.75 -2.54 -13.11
C ALA A 141 -2.45 -1.33 -13.76
N THR A 142 -3.47 -0.74 -13.12
CA THR A 142 -4.16 0.44 -13.65
C THR A 142 -3.56 1.76 -13.20
N ALA A 143 -2.65 1.75 -12.22
CA ALA A 143 -1.99 2.97 -11.75
C ALA A 143 -1.20 3.63 -12.89
N GLY A 144 -1.51 4.89 -13.20
CA GLY A 144 -0.91 5.62 -14.33
C GLY A 144 -1.50 5.28 -15.70
N GLU A 145 -2.57 4.48 -15.75
CA GLU A 145 -3.27 4.05 -16.96
C GLU A 145 -4.71 4.57 -17.02
N GLU A 146 -5.20 5.17 -15.94
CA GLU A 146 -6.61 5.57 -15.76
C GLU A 146 -7.05 6.53 -16.85
N TRP A 147 -6.27 7.58 -17.11
CA TRP A 147 -6.61 8.57 -18.13
C TRP A 147 -6.28 8.08 -19.54
N ARG A 148 -5.06 7.57 -19.77
CA ARG A 148 -4.56 7.27 -21.11
C ARG A 148 -5.09 5.98 -21.73
N LYS A 149 -5.60 5.04 -20.92
CA LYS A 149 -6.22 3.78 -21.39
C LYS A 149 -7.65 3.60 -20.89
N ASN A 150 -8.19 4.53 -20.11
CA ASN A 150 -9.50 4.41 -19.47
C ASN A 150 -9.63 3.12 -18.62
N TRP A 151 -8.55 2.76 -17.92
CA TRP A 151 -8.54 1.57 -17.05
C TRP A 151 -8.95 1.94 -15.64
N HIS A 152 -9.98 1.28 -15.11
CA HIS A 152 -10.47 1.49 -13.76
C HIS A 152 -10.13 0.26 -12.88
N PRO A 153 -9.60 0.43 -11.65
CA PRO A 153 -9.12 -0.70 -10.84
C PRO A 153 -10.21 -1.69 -10.41
N GLU A 154 -11.47 -1.25 -10.39
CA GLU A 154 -12.62 -2.05 -9.94
C GLU A 154 -13.79 -2.11 -10.95
N LYS A 155 -13.61 -1.61 -12.19
CA LYS A 155 -14.66 -1.63 -13.22
C LYS A 155 -14.07 -2.18 -14.51
N PHE A 156 -14.74 -3.16 -15.09
CA PHE A 156 -14.23 -3.94 -16.22
C PHE A 156 -15.24 -3.91 -17.36
N ASN A 157 -14.74 -3.71 -18.58
CA ASN A 157 -15.57 -3.84 -19.78
C ASN A 157 -15.98 -5.30 -19.92
N ARG A 158 -17.29 -5.57 -19.88
CA ARG A 158 -17.81 -6.93 -20.01
C ARG A 158 -17.71 -7.40 -21.46
N THR A 159 -17.28 -8.63 -21.65
CA THR A 159 -17.28 -9.28 -22.96
C THR A 159 -18.69 -9.72 -23.33
N SER A 160 -19.01 -9.70 -24.63
CA SER A 160 -20.18 -10.36 -25.21
C SER A 160 -19.82 -11.68 -25.91
N SER A 161 -18.53 -12.06 -25.89
CA SER A 161 -18.05 -13.30 -26.49
C SER A 161 -18.26 -14.49 -25.56
N GLU A 162 -18.55 -15.65 -26.15
CA GLU A 162 -18.60 -16.95 -25.47
C GLU A 162 -17.24 -17.70 -25.53
N ASP A 163 -16.18 -17.03 -26.00
CA ASP A 163 -14.85 -17.61 -26.11
C ASP A 163 -14.34 -18.11 -24.74
N ARG A 164 -13.64 -19.25 -24.80
CA ARG A 164 -12.95 -19.84 -23.65
C ARG A 164 -11.46 -19.59 -23.78
N LEU A 165 -10.84 -19.10 -22.71
CA LEU A 165 -9.44 -18.72 -22.70
C LEU A 165 -8.62 -19.75 -21.92
N LEU A 166 -7.58 -20.29 -22.56
CA LEU A 166 -6.54 -21.07 -21.88
C LEU A 166 -5.33 -20.18 -21.61
N ILE A 167 -4.95 -20.06 -20.34
CA ILE A 167 -3.75 -19.35 -19.90
C ILE A 167 -2.78 -20.38 -19.34
N ILE A 168 -1.58 -20.45 -19.94
CA ILE A 168 -0.52 -21.38 -19.53
C ILE A 168 0.54 -20.61 -18.74
N GLY A 169 0.70 -20.98 -17.47
CA GLY A 169 1.61 -20.37 -16.49
C GLY A 169 0.89 -19.47 -15.51
N ALA A 170 0.77 -19.90 -14.26
CA ALA A 170 0.22 -19.17 -13.12
C ALA A 170 1.29 -18.35 -12.37
N GLY A 171 2.22 -17.74 -13.12
CA GLY A 171 3.08 -16.67 -12.60
C GLY A 171 2.30 -15.35 -12.41
N PRO A 172 2.95 -14.26 -11.99
CA PRO A 172 2.26 -12.97 -11.79
C PRO A 172 1.52 -12.47 -13.03
N ALA A 173 2.10 -12.65 -14.22
CA ALA A 173 1.46 -12.25 -15.47
C ALA A 173 0.21 -13.08 -15.80
N GLY A 174 0.30 -14.42 -15.70
CA GLY A 174 -0.85 -15.29 -15.98
C GLY A 174 -1.95 -15.21 -14.94
N LEU A 175 -1.59 -15.02 -13.66
CA LEU A 175 -2.56 -14.75 -12.59
C LEU A 175 -3.33 -13.44 -12.82
N GLU A 176 -2.64 -12.36 -13.19
CA GLU A 176 -3.30 -11.10 -13.52
C GLU A 176 -4.17 -11.24 -14.78
N ALA A 177 -3.64 -11.84 -15.85
CA ALA A 177 -4.39 -12.05 -17.09
C ALA A 177 -5.66 -12.88 -16.85
N ALA A 178 -5.57 -13.96 -16.07
CA ALA A 178 -6.71 -14.79 -15.70
C ALA A 178 -7.73 -14.00 -14.90
N LEU A 179 -7.29 -13.24 -13.90
CA LEU A 179 -8.17 -12.45 -13.05
C LEU A 179 -8.92 -11.39 -13.86
N ILE A 180 -8.22 -10.64 -14.71
CA ILE A 180 -8.85 -9.59 -15.52
C ILE A 180 -9.81 -10.20 -16.54
N ALA A 181 -9.43 -11.27 -17.23
CA ALA A 181 -10.31 -11.95 -18.19
C ALA A 181 -11.58 -12.51 -17.51
N ALA A 182 -11.44 -13.13 -16.34
CA ALA A 182 -12.59 -13.60 -15.55
C ALA A 182 -13.51 -12.44 -15.13
N LYS A 183 -12.94 -11.32 -14.66
CA LYS A 183 -13.72 -10.11 -14.32
C LYS A 183 -14.41 -9.47 -15.54
N GLN A 184 -13.86 -9.63 -16.74
CA GLN A 184 -14.51 -9.24 -18.00
C GLN A 184 -15.63 -10.22 -18.41
N GLY A 185 -15.67 -11.44 -17.85
CA GLY A 185 -16.72 -12.43 -18.05
C GLY A 185 -16.35 -13.60 -18.96
N PHE A 186 -15.08 -13.74 -19.35
CA PHE A 186 -14.62 -14.92 -20.10
C PHE A 186 -14.59 -16.16 -19.20
N GLN A 187 -14.84 -17.33 -19.78
CA GLN A 187 -14.53 -18.60 -19.13
C GLN A 187 -13.02 -18.86 -19.26
N VAL A 188 -12.31 -18.91 -18.14
CA VAL A 188 -10.84 -19.02 -18.10
C VAL A 188 -10.41 -20.36 -17.51
N THR A 189 -9.56 -21.07 -18.24
CA THR A 189 -8.77 -22.19 -17.72
C THR A 189 -7.34 -21.70 -17.49
N LEU A 190 -6.91 -21.66 -16.23
CA LEU A 190 -5.52 -21.38 -15.86
C LEU A 190 -4.80 -22.69 -15.54
N SER A 191 -3.72 -22.98 -16.26
CA SER A 191 -2.92 -24.20 -16.08
C SER A 191 -1.47 -23.86 -15.79
N ASP A 192 -0.86 -24.58 -14.85
CA ASP A 192 0.57 -24.48 -14.54
C ASP A 192 1.13 -25.89 -14.30
N GLN A 193 2.42 -26.08 -14.60
CA GLN A 193 3.16 -27.29 -14.25
C GLN A 193 3.38 -27.39 -12.74
N SER A 194 3.58 -26.25 -12.07
CA SER A 194 3.85 -26.18 -10.64
C SER A 194 2.60 -26.48 -9.83
N LYS A 195 2.79 -27.21 -8.71
CA LYS A 195 1.73 -27.42 -7.71
C LYS A 195 1.32 -26.11 -7.02
N ASN A 196 2.24 -25.17 -6.89
CA ASN A 196 2.03 -23.88 -6.26
C ASN A 196 1.99 -22.79 -7.33
N MET A 197 0.86 -22.10 -7.45
CA MET A 197 0.72 -20.91 -8.28
C MET A 197 1.55 -19.75 -7.71
N GLY A 198 1.98 -18.83 -8.57
CA GLY A 198 2.82 -17.68 -8.23
C GLY A 198 4.11 -17.57 -9.04
N GLY A 199 4.50 -18.64 -9.75
CA GLY A 199 5.70 -18.67 -10.59
C GLY A 199 6.95 -18.22 -9.82
N ARG A 200 7.73 -17.29 -10.41
CA ARG A 200 8.97 -16.73 -9.82
C ARG A 200 8.79 -16.16 -8.41
N LEU A 201 7.59 -15.64 -8.09
CA LEU A 201 7.34 -15.04 -6.77
C LEU A 201 7.38 -16.06 -5.64
N ASN A 202 7.13 -17.35 -5.89
CA ASN A 202 7.26 -18.39 -4.86
C ASN A 202 8.70 -18.51 -4.36
N PHE A 203 9.68 -18.36 -5.25
CA PHE A 203 11.09 -18.32 -4.88
C PHE A 203 11.47 -16.98 -4.25
N GLU A 204 11.10 -15.86 -4.89
CA GLU A 204 11.53 -14.53 -4.44
C GLU A 204 11.03 -14.17 -3.06
N THR A 205 9.79 -14.57 -2.73
CA THR A 205 9.19 -14.27 -1.42
C THR A 205 9.82 -15.07 -0.27
N ALA A 206 10.56 -16.14 -0.59
CA ALA A 206 11.35 -16.89 0.38
C ALA A 206 12.72 -16.25 0.66
N LEU A 207 13.16 -15.26 -0.13
CA LEU A 207 14.42 -14.56 0.11
C LEU A 207 14.32 -13.62 1.33
N PRO A 208 15.43 -13.40 2.06
CA PRO A 208 15.44 -12.54 3.25
C PRO A 208 14.88 -11.13 2.98
N GLY A 209 13.79 -10.82 3.70
CA GLY A 209 13.10 -9.53 3.66
C GLY A 209 12.09 -9.34 2.51
N LEU A 210 11.83 -10.35 1.67
CA LEU A 210 10.89 -10.22 0.54
C LEU A 210 9.53 -10.90 0.77
N SER A 211 9.25 -11.38 1.98
CA SER A 211 8.03 -12.14 2.28
C SER A 211 6.73 -11.40 1.97
N THR A 212 6.68 -10.09 2.20
CA THR A 212 5.50 -9.26 1.90
C THR A 212 5.13 -9.21 0.41
N TRP A 213 6.06 -9.55 -0.50
CA TRP A 213 5.76 -9.62 -1.94
C TRP A 213 4.81 -10.77 -2.27
N ARG A 214 4.62 -11.71 -1.34
CA ARG A 214 3.67 -12.83 -1.45
C ARG A 214 2.22 -12.35 -1.58
N ARG A 215 1.91 -11.17 -1.06
CA ARG A 215 0.61 -10.47 -1.24
C ARG A 215 0.23 -10.27 -2.71
N VAL A 216 1.18 -10.28 -3.65
CA VAL A 216 0.85 -10.27 -5.10
C VAL A 216 0.14 -11.57 -5.48
N ILE A 217 0.67 -12.71 -5.04
CA ILE A 217 0.10 -14.03 -5.29
C ILE A 217 -1.24 -14.15 -4.55
N ASP A 218 -1.24 -13.85 -3.24
CA ASP A 218 -2.38 -14.11 -2.37
C ASP A 218 -3.62 -13.33 -2.79
N TYR A 219 -3.49 -12.04 -3.12
CA TYR A 219 -4.60 -11.23 -3.64
C TYR A 219 -5.22 -11.83 -4.90
N ARG A 220 -4.38 -12.29 -5.85
CA ARG A 220 -4.86 -12.85 -7.12
C ARG A 220 -5.51 -14.20 -6.93
N LEU A 221 -4.95 -15.06 -6.11
CA LEU A 221 -5.54 -16.37 -5.79
C LEU A 221 -6.85 -16.23 -5.03
N TYR A 222 -6.93 -15.32 -4.07
CA TYR A 222 -8.19 -15.03 -3.38
C TYR A 222 -9.24 -14.54 -4.37
N ALA A 223 -8.92 -13.50 -5.15
CA ALA A 223 -9.87 -12.92 -6.10
C ALA A 223 -10.35 -13.92 -7.17
N LEU A 224 -9.45 -14.77 -7.69
CA LEU A 224 -9.81 -15.84 -8.63
C LEU A 224 -10.73 -16.88 -8.00
N LYS A 225 -10.53 -17.25 -6.72
CA LYS A 225 -11.43 -18.18 -6.02
C LYS A 225 -12.85 -17.64 -5.83
N GLN A 226 -13.02 -16.32 -5.84
CA GLN A 226 -14.35 -15.69 -5.79
C GLN A 226 -15.05 -15.64 -7.17
N MET A 227 -14.34 -15.96 -8.25
CA MET A 227 -14.92 -16.07 -9.59
C MET A 227 -15.41 -17.52 -9.76
N ASN A 228 -16.73 -17.72 -9.76
CA ASN A 228 -17.35 -19.02 -10.03
C ASN A 228 -17.07 -19.52 -11.44
#